data_AF-A0AA36JCV9-F1
#
_entry.id   AF-A0AA36JCV9-F1
#
_cell.length_a   1.000
_cell.length_b   1.000
_cell.length_c   1.000
_cell.angle_alpha   90.00
_cell.angle_beta   90.00
_cell.angle_gamma   90.00
#
_symmetry.space_group_name_H-M   'P 1'
#
loop_
_entity.id
_entity.type
_entity.pdbx_description
1 polymer ?
#
loop_
_entity_poly.entity_id
_entity_poly.type
_entity_poly.pdbx_seq_one_letter_code
_entity_poly.pdbx_strand_id
1 'polypeptide(L)'
;ASGFCLAAASASAAHARRGQGCRMRAGRAELLLGSASQPRRQLLTEAGLRFEVRRPDIDEKGLGDRAGDPEKLVRQLAEAKADALLPTLEGEQRLLLTADQVVTFRGAIREKPKDLAEAEAFLRSYAGDCCRTVGALCLHDAAADLRMVGTQKAEVHFAPELAEEDVLRGILSEEVLNCAGALMVEHPVVQENVEKVEGGLDSVMGLSLQLLEDLQERLEAWRGRLARFGPVLGRPLRRWAVVGDVLNPAKPAARVARRLEEAGRTVLKVSPYDKTGACFGKLEDVPEVDALNLIISPKLGEEVLEDAKKLGIRYVFIQPGADAEFVVRRAESLGLTVQCGCVLVSDLPPLD
;
A
#
# COMPACT_ATOMS: atom_id res chain seq x y z
N ALA A 1 -39.74 -8.72 37.21
CA ALA A 1 -38.82 -9.87 37.36
C ALA A 1 -37.66 -9.65 36.42
N SER A 2 -36.52 -9.34 37.02
CA SER A 2 -35.22 -9.01 36.44
C SER A 2 -34.58 -10.22 35.75
N GLY A 3 -34.13 -10.09 34.50
CA GLY A 3 -33.46 -11.21 33.84
C GLY A 3 -32.91 -11.04 32.42
N PHE A 4 -32.69 -9.83 31.90
CA PHE A 4 -32.17 -9.66 30.52
C PHE A 4 -31.12 -8.55 30.33
N CYS A 5 -30.37 -8.21 31.39
CA CYS A 5 -29.39 -7.10 31.36
C CYS A 5 -27.91 -7.56 31.52
N LEU A 6 -27.58 -8.82 31.24
CA LEU A 6 -26.24 -9.37 31.53
C LEU A 6 -25.48 -9.99 30.35
N ALA A 7 -26.04 -10.01 29.13
CA ALA A 7 -25.37 -10.59 27.97
C ALA A 7 -24.61 -9.58 27.08
N ALA A 8 -25.01 -8.30 27.05
CA ALA A 8 -24.34 -7.28 26.24
C ALA A 8 -23.02 -6.76 26.88
N ALA A 9 -22.84 -6.95 28.19
CA ALA A 9 -21.64 -6.51 28.91
C ALA A 9 -20.44 -7.46 28.77
N SER A 10 -20.64 -8.71 28.32
CA SER A 10 -19.57 -9.72 28.23
C SER A 10 -18.85 -9.77 26.89
N ALA A 11 -19.48 -9.33 25.79
CA ALA A 11 -18.82 -9.19 24.48
C ALA A 11 -17.85 -7.98 24.45
N SER A 12 -18.19 -6.89 25.15
CA SER A 12 -17.29 -5.74 25.37
C SER A 12 -16.06 -6.14 26.23
N ALA A 13 -16.23 -7.04 27.20
CA ALA A 13 -15.16 -7.47 28.10
C ALA A 13 -14.17 -8.46 27.47
N ALA A 14 -14.57 -9.21 26.43
CA ALA A 14 -13.68 -10.14 25.72
C ALA A 14 -12.70 -9.42 24.78
N HIS A 15 -13.12 -8.29 24.18
CA HIS A 15 -12.21 -7.39 23.45
C HIS A 15 -11.27 -6.61 24.40
N ALA A 16 -11.72 -6.31 25.62
CA ALA A 16 -10.92 -5.57 26.60
C ALA A 16 -9.72 -6.33 27.18
N ARG A 17 -9.63 -7.66 27.01
CA ARG A 17 -8.53 -8.48 27.58
C ARG A 17 -7.39 -8.82 26.61
N ARG A 18 -7.45 -8.30 25.37
CA ARG A 18 -6.29 -8.18 24.46
C ARG A 18 -5.89 -6.73 24.24
N GLY A 19 -6.09 -5.88 25.26
CA GLY A 19 -5.63 -4.50 25.30
C GLY A 19 -4.10 -4.37 25.44
N GLN A 20 -3.35 -4.87 24.46
CA GLN A 20 -2.17 -4.15 24.01
C GLN A 20 -2.68 -3.29 22.86
N GLY A 21 -3.19 -2.09 23.17
CA GLY A 21 -3.69 -1.19 22.13
C GLY A 21 -2.63 -0.95 21.06
N CYS A 22 -3.07 -0.72 19.82
CA CYS A 22 -2.24 -0.29 18.70
C CYS A 22 -1.39 0.91 19.11
N ARG A 23 -0.21 0.64 19.63
CA ARG A 23 0.76 1.65 20.02
C ARG A 23 1.59 1.91 18.80
N MET A 24 1.22 2.95 18.05
CA MET A 24 2.20 3.59 17.20
C MET A 24 3.39 3.96 18.08
N ARG A 25 4.55 3.34 17.81
CA ARG A 25 5.74 3.52 18.64
C ARG A 25 6.06 5.01 18.66
N ALA A 26 5.96 5.59 19.86
CA ALA A 26 6.20 7.00 20.11
C ALA A 26 7.62 7.35 19.66
N GLY A 27 7.73 8.07 18.54
CA GLY A 27 9.01 8.39 17.94
C GLY A 27 8.88 9.08 16.58
N ARG A 28 8.50 10.37 16.60
CA ARG A 28 8.83 11.43 15.60
C ARG A 28 7.97 11.67 14.36
N ALA A 29 7.04 10.81 13.94
CA ALA A 29 6.20 11.11 12.77
C ALA A 29 4.72 11.24 13.15
N GLU A 30 4.10 12.39 12.84
CA GLU A 30 2.65 12.58 12.96
C GLU A 30 1.93 11.76 11.89
N LEU A 31 0.83 11.09 12.26
CA LEU A 31 0.01 10.33 11.31
C LEU A 31 -0.87 11.28 10.50
N LEU A 32 -0.86 11.14 9.18
CA LEU A 32 -1.79 11.78 8.26
C LEU A 32 -2.75 10.72 7.71
N LEU A 33 -4.03 10.85 8.01
CA LEU A 33 -5.07 10.02 7.42
C LEU A 33 -5.50 10.60 6.07
N GLY A 34 -5.13 9.92 5.00
CA GLY A 34 -5.51 10.21 3.62
C GLY A 34 -6.92 9.75 3.26
N SER A 35 -7.92 9.98 4.12
CA SER A 35 -9.29 9.48 3.94
C SER A 35 -10.35 10.42 4.47
N ALA A 36 -11.47 10.53 3.75
CA ALA A 36 -12.68 11.24 4.21
C ALA A 36 -13.60 10.38 5.09
N SER A 37 -13.34 9.06 5.21
CA SER A 37 -14.22 8.11 5.89
C SER A 37 -14.38 8.44 7.38
N GLN A 38 -15.62 8.50 7.88
CA GLN A 38 -15.91 8.69 9.30
C GLN A 38 -15.58 7.44 10.14
N PRO A 39 -15.96 6.21 9.74
CA PRO A 39 -15.59 5.00 10.48
C PRO A 39 -14.08 4.87 10.70
N ARG A 40 -13.26 5.15 9.67
CA ARG A 40 -11.79 5.08 9.81
C ARG A 40 -11.25 6.09 10.82
N ARG A 41 -11.81 7.30 10.86
CA ARG A 41 -11.44 8.33 11.85
C ARG A 41 -11.80 7.89 13.27
N GLN A 42 -12.98 7.29 13.43
CA GLN A 42 -13.43 6.76 14.71
C GLN A 42 -12.51 5.63 15.22
N LEU A 43 -12.23 4.63 14.37
CA LEU A 43 -11.35 3.50 14.73
C LEU A 43 -9.96 3.96 15.19
N LEU A 44 -9.34 4.90 14.46
CA LEU A 44 -8.03 5.44 14.84
C LEU A 44 -8.09 6.27 16.14
N THR A 45 -9.18 6.99 16.37
CA THR A 45 -9.40 7.77 17.60
C THR A 45 -9.57 6.86 18.81
N GLU A 46 -10.39 5.80 18.67
CA GLU A 46 -10.61 4.78 19.71
C GLU A 46 -9.33 4.00 20.01
N ALA A 47 -8.48 3.77 19.01
CA ALA A 47 -7.13 3.23 19.17
C ALA A 47 -6.15 4.19 19.88
N GLY A 48 -6.55 5.43 20.16
CA GLY A 48 -5.74 6.43 20.84
C GLY A 48 -4.69 7.11 19.95
N LEU A 49 -4.84 7.02 18.63
CA LEU A 49 -3.91 7.62 17.67
C LEU A 49 -4.24 9.08 17.41
N ARG A 50 -3.20 9.90 17.34
CA ARG A 50 -3.31 11.31 16.93
C ARG A 50 -3.00 11.41 15.45
N PHE A 51 -3.89 12.03 14.70
CA PHE A 51 -3.73 12.18 13.25
C PHE A 51 -4.35 13.48 12.74
N GLU A 52 -3.80 13.98 11.64
CA GLU A 52 -4.42 14.99 10.78
C GLU A 52 -5.20 14.28 9.67
N VAL A 53 -6.23 14.92 9.11
CA VAL A 53 -7.00 14.35 8.00
C VAL A 53 -6.74 15.18 6.75
N ARG A 54 -6.39 14.52 5.65
CA ARG A 54 -6.24 15.14 4.33
C ARG A 54 -6.94 14.29 3.30
N ARG A 55 -7.77 14.91 2.45
CA ARG A 55 -8.53 14.18 1.43
C ARG A 55 -7.71 14.10 0.15
N PRO A 56 -7.52 12.91 -0.44
CA PRO A 56 -6.92 12.79 -1.76
C PRO A 56 -7.90 13.35 -2.80
N ASP A 57 -7.37 14.11 -3.76
CA ASP A 57 -8.13 14.57 -4.93
C ASP A 57 -7.84 13.62 -6.10
N ILE A 58 -8.64 12.56 -6.21
CA ILE A 58 -8.49 11.55 -7.28
C ILE A 58 -9.84 11.13 -7.84
N ASP A 59 -9.87 10.83 -9.13
CA ASP A 59 -10.99 10.13 -9.77
C ASP A 59 -10.85 8.62 -9.59
N GLU A 60 -11.45 8.09 -8.52
CA GLU A 60 -11.41 6.67 -8.20
C GLU A 60 -12.05 5.81 -9.32
N LYS A 61 -13.06 6.32 -10.04
CA LYS A 61 -13.83 5.56 -11.03
C LYS A 61 -13.00 5.20 -12.27
N GLY A 62 -11.97 5.97 -12.57
CA GLY A 62 -11.03 5.70 -13.67
C GLY A 62 -9.98 4.62 -13.36
N LEU A 63 -9.89 4.13 -12.12
CA LEU A 63 -8.76 3.31 -11.65
C LEU A 63 -9.17 1.88 -11.32
N GLY A 64 -8.59 0.89 -12.00
CA GLY A 64 -8.76 -0.52 -11.70
C GLY A 64 -10.02 -1.17 -12.30
N ASP A 65 -9.99 -2.50 -12.37
CA ASP A 65 -11.05 -3.33 -12.97
C ASP A 65 -12.05 -3.81 -11.92
N ARG A 66 -13.32 -3.37 -12.03
CA ARG A 66 -14.42 -3.78 -11.13
C ARG A 66 -14.99 -5.15 -11.45
N ALA A 67 -14.69 -5.71 -12.62
CA ALA A 67 -15.04 -7.08 -12.99
C ALA A 67 -13.92 -8.08 -12.62
N GLY A 68 -12.77 -7.56 -12.20
CA GLY A 68 -11.57 -8.33 -11.89
C GLY A 68 -11.45 -8.73 -10.43
N ASP A 69 -10.21 -8.89 -9.99
CA ASP A 69 -9.86 -9.29 -8.63
C ASP A 69 -10.05 -8.11 -7.65
N PRO A 70 -10.94 -8.22 -6.64
CA PRO A 70 -11.19 -7.14 -5.70
C PRO A 70 -9.95 -6.75 -4.90
N GLU A 71 -9.02 -7.68 -4.61
CA GLU A 71 -7.79 -7.34 -3.88
C GLU A 71 -6.89 -6.41 -4.69
N LYS A 72 -6.77 -6.66 -6.00
CA LYS A 72 -6.00 -5.79 -6.90
C LYS A 72 -6.62 -4.41 -6.99
N LEU A 73 -7.95 -4.35 -7.09
CA LEU A 73 -8.69 -3.08 -7.15
C LEU A 73 -8.42 -2.22 -5.91
N VAL A 74 -8.70 -2.74 -4.71
CA VAL A 74 -8.55 -1.95 -3.48
C VAL A 74 -7.10 -1.58 -3.20
N ARG A 75 -6.15 -2.46 -3.57
CA ARG A 75 -4.72 -2.16 -3.47
C ARG A 75 -4.34 -0.97 -4.36
N GLN A 76 -4.73 -1.01 -5.64
CA GLN A 76 -4.47 0.07 -6.59
C GLN A 76 -5.09 1.39 -6.13
N LEU A 77 -6.33 1.35 -5.62
CA LEU A 77 -7.00 2.54 -5.10
C LEU A 77 -6.32 3.12 -3.85
N ALA A 78 -5.91 2.27 -2.91
CA ALA A 78 -5.19 2.72 -1.71
C ALA A 78 -3.83 3.34 -2.08
N GLU A 79 -3.08 2.72 -2.98
CA GLU A 79 -1.80 3.24 -3.50
C GLU A 79 -2.00 4.57 -4.24
N ALA A 80 -2.98 4.68 -5.14
CA ALA A 80 -3.28 5.91 -5.87
C ALA A 80 -3.68 7.08 -4.96
N LYS A 81 -4.44 6.81 -3.88
CA LYS A 81 -4.75 7.81 -2.84
C LYS A 81 -3.49 8.32 -2.15
N ALA A 82 -2.52 7.42 -1.90
CA ALA A 82 -1.25 7.83 -1.33
C ALA A 82 -0.47 8.70 -2.33
N ASP A 83 -0.34 8.24 -3.58
CA ASP A 83 0.40 8.94 -4.63
C ASP A 83 -0.09 10.37 -4.85
N ALA A 84 -1.40 10.61 -4.81
CA ALA A 84 -1.98 11.95 -4.93
C ALA A 84 -1.64 12.89 -3.77
N LEU A 85 -1.34 12.35 -2.59
CA LEU A 85 -1.02 13.12 -1.39
C LEU A 85 0.49 13.28 -1.17
N LEU A 86 1.34 12.44 -1.77
CA LEU A 86 2.80 12.50 -1.60
C LEU A 86 3.41 13.87 -1.91
N PRO A 87 3.06 14.58 -3.00
CA PRO A 87 3.61 15.90 -3.29
C PRO A 87 3.31 16.93 -2.18
N THR A 88 2.24 16.71 -1.40
CA THR A 88 1.86 17.60 -0.30
C THR A 88 2.64 17.33 0.99
N LEU A 89 3.53 16.34 0.99
CA LEU A 89 4.33 15.91 2.13
C LEU A 89 5.84 16.17 1.93
N GLU A 90 6.23 16.87 0.85
CA GLU A 90 7.63 17.18 0.59
C GLU A 90 8.26 17.95 1.76
N GLY A 91 9.29 17.38 2.37
CA GLY A 91 9.98 17.95 3.53
C GLY A 91 9.27 17.74 4.88
N GLU A 92 8.08 17.10 4.90
CA GLU A 92 7.40 16.72 6.12
C GLU A 92 7.93 15.38 6.68
N GLN A 93 7.92 15.24 8.01
CA GLN A 93 8.28 14.00 8.70
C GLN A 93 7.00 13.32 9.20
N ARG A 94 6.25 12.69 8.28
CA ARG A 94 4.91 12.15 8.56
C ARG A 94 4.70 10.74 8.01
N LEU A 95 3.83 10.00 8.68
CA LEU A 95 3.31 8.73 8.19
C LEU A 95 1.96 9.00 7.52
N LEU A 96 1.85 8.75 6.23
CA LEU A 96 0.60 8.79 5.49
C LEU A 96 -0.07 7.42 5.51
N LEU A 97 -1.31 7.36 5.98
CA LEU A 97 -2.16 6.18 5.90
C LEU A 97 -3.32 6.43 4.95
N THR A 98 -3.38 5.68 3.85
CA THR A 98 -4.52 5.64 2.95
C THR A 98 -5.14 4.25 2.95
N ALA A 99 -6.42 4.18 2.59
CA ALA A 99 -7.18 2.95 2.63
C ALA A 99 -8.29 2.95 1.59
N ASP A 100 -8.58 1.77 1.08
CA ASP A 100 -9.73 1.52 0.22
C ASP A 100 -10.44 0.21 0.60
N GLN A 101 -11.73 0.12 0.32
CA GLN A 101 -12.52 -1.06 0.63
C GLN A 101 -13.74 -1.17 -0.28
N VAL A 102 -14.02 -2.41 -0.70
CA VAL A 102 -15.26 -2.79 -1.38
C VAL A 102 -15.97 -3.92 -0.64
N VAL A 103 -17.26 -4.05 -0.88
CA VAL A 103 -18.01 -5.27 -0.52
C VAL A 103 -18.07 -6.17 -1.74
N THR A 104 -18.05 -7.47 -1.52
CA THR A 104 -18.25 -8.49 -2.53
C THR A 104 -19.40 -9.38 -2.10
N PHE A 105 -20.28 -9.69 -3.05
CA PHE A 105 -21.42 -10.56 -2.83
C PHE A 105 -21.70 -11.37 -4.08
N ARG A 106 -21.71 -12.70 -3.95
CA ARG A 106 -21.94 -13.65 -5.05
C ARG A 106 -21.08 -13.35 -6.30
N GLY A 107 -19.80 -13.02 -6.08
CA GLY A 107 -18.82 -12.75 -7.14
C GLY A 107 -18.86 -11.34 -7.73
N ALA A 108 -19.77 -10.48 -7.28
CA ALA A 108 -19.86 -9.09 -7.74
C ALA A 108 -19.28 -8.11 -6.72
N ILE A 109 -18.51 -7.13 -7.19
CA ILE A 109 -18.05 -5.99 -6.40
C ILE A 109 -19.21 -5.00 -6.23
N ARG A 110 -19.41 -4.54 -5.00
CA ARG A 110 -20.39 -3.53 -4.59
C ARG A 110 -19.65 -2.36 -3.96
N GLU A 111 -19.61 -1.26 -4.69
CA GLU A 111 -19.15 0.04 -4.19
C GLU A 111 -20.28 0.73 -3.41
N LYS A 112 -20.18 2.03 -3.20
CA LYS A 112 -21.23 2.83 -2.56
C LYS A 112 -22.49 2.84 -3.42
N PRO A 113 -23.68 2.61 -2.84
CA PRO A 113 -24.92 2.65 -3.60
C PRO A 113 -25.19 4.07 -4.11
N LYS A 114 -25.77 4.17 -5.31
CA LYS A 114 -26.10 5.46 -5.95
C LYS A 114 -27.30 6.15 -5.32
N ASP A 115 -28.21 5.37 -4.72
CA ASP A 115 -29.47 5.80 -4.13
C ASP A 115 -29.95 4.81 -3.07
N LEU A 116 -30.98 5.20 -2.31
CA LEU A 116 -31.54 4.36 -1.23
C LEU A 116 -32.18 3.07 -1.74
N ALA A 117 -32.68 3.06 -2.98
CA ALA A 117 -33.28 1.86 -3.57
C ALA A 117 -32.23 0.79 -3.85
N GLU A 118 -31.05 1.19 -4.34
CA GLU A 118 -29.90 0.29 -4.52
C GLU A 118 -29.34 -0.17 -3.17
N ALA A 119 -29.29 0.71 -2.17
CA ALA A 119 -28.89 0.34 -0.81
C ALA A 119 -29.83 -0.72 -0.21
N GLU A 120 -31.13 -0.53 -0.35
CA GLU A 120 -32.15 -1.50 0.09
C GLU A 120 -32.00 -2.84 -0.64
N ALA A 121 -31.80 -2.81 -1.96
CA ALA A 121 -31.57 -4.01 -2.76
C ALA A 121 -30.32 -4.77 -2.29
N PHE A 122 -29.25 -4.06 -1.92
CA PHE A 122 -28.07 -4.67 -1.33
C PHE A 122 -28.39 -5.35 0.01
N LEU A 123 -29.00 -4.63 0.95
CA LEU A 123 -29.35 -5.14 2.27
C LEU A 123 -30.27 -6.37 2.19
N ARG A 124 -31.34 -6.30 1.40
CA ARG A 124 -32.25 -7.45 1.18
C ARG A 124 -31.52 -8.67 0.66
N SER A 125 -30.55 -8.48 -0.23
CA SER A 125 -29.82 -9.61 -0.80
C SER A 125 -28.88 -10.30 0.19
N TYR A 126 -28.51 -9.66 1.29
CA TYR A 126 -27.65 -10.25 2.32
C TYR A 126 -28.43 -11.12 3.32
N ALA A 127 -29.76 -10.99 3.40
CA ALA A 127 -30.59 -11.69 4.37
C ALA A 127 -30.44 -13.22 4.25
N GLY A 128 -30.06 -13.88 5.35
CA GLY A 128 -29.79 -15.31 5.40
C GLY A 128 -28.56 -15.76 4.60
N ASP A 129 -27.71 -14.83 4.16
CA ASP A 129 -26.50 -15.07 3.39
C ASP A 129 -25.31 -14.29 4.01
N CYS A 130 -24.17 -14.33 3.34
CA CYS A 130 -22.94 -13.70 3.76
C CYS A 130 -22.43 -12.70 2.72
N CYS A 131 -22.01 -11.53 3.18
CA CYS A 131 -21.25 -10.58 2.36
C CYS A 131 -19.81 -10.53 2.84
N ARG A 132 -18.88 -10.24 1.94
CA ARG A 132 -17.45 -10.16 2.24
C ARG A 132 -16.92 -8.78 1.97
N THR A 133 -16.13 -8.23 2.88
CA THR A 133 -15.34 -7.03 2.63
C THR A 133 -13.96 -7.42 2.14
N VAL A 134 -13.44 -6.66 1.19
CA VAL A 134 -12.04 -6.71 0.78
C VAL A 134 -11.51 -5.30 0.90
N GLY A 135 -10.49 -5.10 1.72
CA GLY A 135 -9.90 -3.79 1.98
C GLY A 135 -8.39 -3.81 1.78
N ALA A 136 -7.81 -2.64 1.56
CA ALA A 136 -6.36 -2.44 1.56
C ALA A 136 -5.98 -1.22 2.38
N LEU A 137 -4.82 -1.33 3.03
CA LEU A 137 -4.13 -0.23 3.70
C LEU A 137 -2.80 0.03 3.00
N CYS A 138 -2.50 1.30 2.73
CA CYS A 138 -1.19 1.75 2.29
C CYS A 138 -0.64 2.70 3.36
N LEU A 139 0.46 2.27 3.99
CA LEU A 139 1.20 3.07 4.96
C LEU A 139 2.47 3.55 4.30
N HIS A 140 2.64 4.86 4.21
CA HIS A 140 3.80 5.50 3.62
C HIS A 140 4.50 6.39 4.63
N ASP A 141 5.81 6.27 4.74
CA ASP A 141 6.66 7.13 5.54
C ASP A 141 7.35 8.14 4.66
N ALA A 142 6.90 9.41 4.71
CA ALA A 142 7.48 10.46 3.87
C ALA A 142 8.97 10.73 4.18
N ALA A 143 9.42 10.43 5.40
CA ALA A 143 10.80 10.70 5.83
C ALA A 143 11.79 9.67 5.28
N ALA A 144 11.48 8.38 5.46
CA ALA A 144 12.28 7.29 4.88
C ALA A 144 11.89 6.99 3.43
N ASP A 145 10.85 7.67 2.95
CA ASP A 145 10.20 7.48 1.67
C ASP A 145 9.61 6.06 1.50
N LEU A 146 9.36 5.32 2.58
CA LEU A 146 8.99 3.91 2.52
C LEU A 146 7.50 3.69 2.34
N ARG A 147 7.11 2.67 1.56
CA ARG A 147 5.71 2.24 1.44
C ARG A 147 5.55 0.78 1.87
N MET A 148 4.49 0.51 2.63
CA MET A 148 4.01 -0.83 2.97
C MET A 148 2.54 -0.92 2.60
N VAL A 149 2.17 -1.96 1.86
CA VAL A 149 0.78 -2.18 1.47
C VAL A 149 0.35 -3.58 1.88
N GLY A 150 -0.89 -3.70 2.32
CA GLY A 150 -1.49 -4.98 2.68
C GLY A 150 -2.99 -4.98 2.39
N THR A 151 -3.53 -6.18 2.21
CA THR A 151 -4.95 -6.43 2.02
C THR A 151 -5.52 -7.19 3.22
N GLN A 152 -6.81 -7.00 3.46
CA GLN A 152 -7.55 -7.70 4.50
C GLN A 152 -8.91 -8.14 3.94
N LYS A 153 -9.47 -9.19 4.55
CA LYS A 153 -10.83 -9.65 4.26
C LYS A 153 -11.59 -9.89 5.55
N ALA A 154 -12.89 -9.65 5.52
CA ALA A 154 -13.81 -10.07 6.56
C ALA A 154 -15.15 -10.49 5.96
N GLU A 155 -15.89 -11.33 6.67
CA GLU A 155 -17.19 -11.85 6.26
C GLU A 155 -18.23 -11.54 7.33
N VAL A 156 -19.43 -11.16 6.89
CA VAL A 156 -20.56 -10.86 7.77
C VAL A 156 -21.73 -11.72 7.34
N HIS A 157 -22.21 -12.56 8.26
CA HIS A 157 -23.37 -13.41 8.11
C HIS A 157 -24.58 -12.73 8.73
N PHE A 158 -25.69 -12.68 8.00
CA PHE A 158 -26.91 -12.01 8.42
C PHE A 158 -28.06 -12.98 8.64
N ALA A 159 -28.90 -12.63 9.60
CA ALA A 159 -30.16 -13.31 9.84
C ALA A 159 -31.13 -13.05 8.66
N PRO A 160 -32.04 -13.98 8.34
CA PRO A 160 -33.08 -13.77 7.32
C PRO A 160 -33.97 -12.56 7.57
N GLU A 161 -34.14 -12.16 8.83
CA GLU A 161 -34.96 -11.02 9.30
C GLU A 161 -34.43 -9.68 8.78
N LEU A 162 -33.18 -9.61 8.29
CA LEU A 162 -32.63 -8.41 7.66
C LEU A 162 -33.51 -7.91 6.48
N ALA A 163 -34.22 -8.81 5.79
CA ALA A 163 -35.07 -8.45 4.66
C ALA A 163 -36.46 -7.89 5.06
N GLU A 164 -36.79 -7.85 6.35
CA GLU A 164 -38.06 -7.31 6.83
C GLU A 164 -38.15 -5.79 6.62
N GLU A 165 -39.34 -5.32 6.21
CA GLU A 165 -39.56 -3.90 5.86
C GLU A 165 -39.19 -2.93 6.99
N ASP A 166 -39.57 -3.26 8.23
CA ASP A 166 -39.31 -2.38 9.38
C ASP A 166 -37.81 -2.38 9.76
N VAL A 167 -37.11 -3.49 9.56
CA VAL A 167 -35.65 -3.58 9.74
C VAL A 167 -34.94 -2.72 8.69
N LEU A 168 -35.28 -2.88 7.41
CA LEU A 168 -34.70 -2.09 6.33
C LEU A 168 -34.97 -0.59 6.50
N ARG A 169 -36.20 -0.21 6.85
CA ARG A 169 -36.55 1.18 7.16
C ARG A 169 -35.71 1.75 8.31
N GLY A 170 -35.38 0.92 9.29
CA GLY A 170 -34.51 1.29 10.40
C GLY A 170 -33.05 1.53 10.00
N ILE A 171 -32.58 0.94 8.89
CA ILE A 171 -31.19 1.05 8.41
C ILE A 171 -31.03 2.15 7.35
N LEU A 172 -32.02 2.30 6.47
CA LEU A 172 -31.95 3.19 5.31
C LEU A 172 -31.90 4.67 5.73
N SER A 173 -30.78 5.30 5.39
CA SER A 173 -30.50 6.72 5.66
C SER A 173 -29.49 7.25 4.66
N GLU A 174 -29.30 8.57 4.57
CA GLU A 174 -28.26 9.14 3.70
C GLU A 174 -26.85 8.67 4.07
N GLU A 175 -26.63 8.28 5.34
CA GLU A 175 -25.35 7.76 5.83
C GLU A 175 -24.97 6.46 5.13
N VAL A 176 -25.94 5.57 4.87
CA VAL A 176 -25.71 4.27 4.21
C VAL A 176 -25.16 4.43 2.79
N LEU A 177 -25.44 5.56 2.13
CA LEU A 177 -24.94 5.87 0.78
C LEU A 177 -23.43 6.11 0.77
N ASN A 178 -22.83 6.35 1.94
CA ASN A 178 -21.40 6.51 2.09
C ASN A 178 -20.66 5.20 2.38
N CYS A 179 -21.38 4.08 2.51
CA CYS A 179 -20.84 2.77 2.87
C CYS A 179 -20.83 1.83 1.66
N ALA A 180 -19.67 1.20 1.40
CA ALA A 180 -19.55 0.22 0.33
C ALA A 180 -20.55 -0.93 0.55
N GLY A 181 -21.28 -1.32 -0.48
CA GLY A 181 -22.31 -2.36 -0.42
C GLY A 181 -23.45 -2.07 0.55
N ALA A 182 -23.67 -0.80 0.94
CA ALA A 182 -24.61 -0.40 2.00
C ALA A 182 -24.32 -1.07 3.36
N LEU A 183 -23.10 -1.56 3.56
CA LEU A 183 -22.72 -2.31 4.75
C LEU A 183 -22.25 -1.36 5.85
N MET A 184 -23.13 -1.12 6.82
CA MET A 184 -22.86 -0.29 8.01
C MET A 184 -23.01 -1.15 9.26
N VAL A 185 -22.03 -2.01 9.51
CA VAL A 185 -22.06 -3.03 10.59
C VAL A 185 -22.09 -2.42 12.00
N GLU A 186 -21.70 -1.16 12.14
CA GLU A 186 -21.77 -0.38 13.37
C GLU A 186 -23.20 0.09 13.71
N HIS A 187 -24.12 0.06 12.75
CA HIS A 187 -25.48 0.53 12.96
C HIS A 187 -26.26 -0.41 13.88
N PRO A 188 -26.94 0.08 14.93
CA PRO A 188 -27.59 -0.79 15.92
C PRO A 188 -28.55 -1.82 15.32
N VAL A 189 -29.39 -1.39 14.37
CA VAL A 189 -30.34 -2.30 13.68
C VAL A 189 -29.61 -3.33 12.83
N VAL A 190 -28.46 -2.98 12.23
CA VAL A 190 -27.66 -3.95 11.47
C VAL A 190 -27.05 -4.97 12.44
N GLN A 191 -26.51 -4.52 13.58
CA GLN A 191 -25.90 -5.39 14.60
C GLN A 191 -26.87 -6.43 15.15
N GLU A 192 -28.12 -6.05 15.39
CA GLU A 192 -29.17 -6.97 15.86
C GLU A 192 -29.46 -8.09 14.84
N ASN A 193 -29.13 -7.87 13.56
CA ASN A 193 -29.35 -8.81 12.46
C ASN A 193 -28.06 -9.50 11.98
N VAL A 194 -26.91 -9.29 12.66
CA VAL A 194 -25.65 -9.99 12.36
C VAL A 194 -25.56 -11.25 13.23
N GLU A 195 -25.48 -12.41 12.57
CA GLU A 195 -25.30 -13.70 13.27
C GLU A 195 -23.84 -13.95 13.63
N LYS A 196 -22.93 -13.57 12.71
CA LYS A 196 -21.51 -13.86 12.84
C LYS A 196 -20.67 -12.90 12.00
N VAL A 197 -19.53 -12.49 12.55
CA VAL A 197 -18.45 -11.83 11.81
C VAL A 197 -17.23 -12.74 11.81
N GLU A 198 -16.68 -13.03 10.64
CA GLU A 198 -15.39 -13.68 10.48
C GLU A 198 -14.34 -12.64 10.06
N GLY A 199 -13.24 -12.55 10.81
CA GLY A 199 -12.28 -11.45 10.71
C GLY A 199 -12.52 -10.38 11.78
N GLY A 200 -11.92 -9.20 11.59
CA GLY A 200 -12.05 -8.06 12.49
C GLY A 200 -13.27 -7.19 12.17
N LEU A 201 -13.97 -6.71 13.21
CA LEU A 201 -15.08 -5.76 13.01
C LEU A 201 -14.57 -4.42 12.44
N ASP A 202 -13.40 -3.98 12.91
CA ASP A 202 -12.62 -2.88 12.35
C ASP A 202 -12.31 -3.09 10.86
N SER A 203 -12.02 -4.33 10.47
CA SER A 203 -11.83 -4.70 9.07
C SER A 203 -13.09 -4.50 8.24
N VAL A 204 -14.26 -4.85 8.77
CA VAL A 204 -15.55 -4.61 8.09
C VAL A 204 -15.85 -3.12 8.00
N MET A 205 -15.53 -2.35 9.05
CA MET A 205 -15.73 -0.89 9.12
C MET A 205 -14.78 -0.08 8.21
N GLY A 206 -13.75 -0.70 7.62
CA GLY A 206 -12.91 -0.06 6.62
C GLY A 206 -11.43 0.08 6.95
N LEU A 207 -10.95 -0.39 8.11
CA LEU A 207 -9.54 -0.28 8.52
C LEU A 207 -9.21 -1.33 9.58
N SER A 208 -8.40 -2.34 9.26
CA SER A 208 -7.91 -3.28 10.27
C SER A 208 -6.76 -2.67 11.06
N LEU A 209 -6.93 -2.56 12.37
CA LEU A 209 -5.88 -2.15 13.30
C LEU A 209 -4.77 -3.19 13.35
N GLN A 210 -5.11 -4.48 13.25
CA GLN A 210 -4.13 -5.55 13.16
C GLN A 210 -3.26 -5.41 11.91
N LEU A 211 -3.86 -5.20 10.73
CA LEU A 211 -3.08 -4.97 9.51
C LEU A 211 -2.23 -3.71 9.61
N LEU A 212 -2.76 -2.64 10.22
CA LEU A 212 -2.00 -1.42 10.45
C LEU A 212 -0.77 -1.67 11.34
N GLU A 213 -0.90 -2.45 12.42
CA GLU A 213 0.22 -2.87 13.27
C GLU A 213 1.24 -3.68 12.47
N ASP A 214 0.80 -4.68 11.69
CA ASP A 214 1.68 -5.50 10.86
C ASP A 214 2.47 -4.65 9.85
N LEU A 215 1.80 -3.68 9.19
CA LEU A 215 2.45 -2.77 8.25
C LEU A 215 3.46 -1.85 8.95
N GLN A 216 3.17 -1.41 10.18
CA GLN A 216 4.12 -0.63 10.97
C GLN A 216 5.34 -1.43 11.39
N GLU A 217 5.17 -2.67 11.82
CA GLU A 217 6.29 -3.54 12.17
C GLU A 217 7.18 -3.82 10.95
N ARG A 218 6.57 -4.09 9.79
CA ARG A 218 7.28 -4.22 8.52
C ARG A 218 8.02 -2.93 8.17
N LEU A 219 7.36 -1.78 8.29
CA LEU A 219 7.94 -0.46 8.03
C LEU A 219 9.17 -0.20 8.92
N GLU A 220 9.05 -0.44 10.23
CA GLU A 220 10.14 -0.26 11.19
C GLU A 220 11.30 -1.23 10.96
N ALA A 221 11.00 -2.50 10.67
CA ALA A 221 12.02 -3.47 10.27
C ALA A 221 12.79 -2.99 9.02
N TRP A 222 12.09 -2.35 8.08
CA TRP A 222 12.70 -1.76 6.89
C TRP A 222 13.45 -0.47 7.17
N ARG A 223 12.95 0.45 8.01
CA ARG A 223 13.69 1.63 8.46
C ARG A 223 15.06 1.26 9.01
N GLY A 224 15.13 0.22 9.84
CA GLY A 224 16.39 -0.30 10.37
C GLY A 224 17.34 -0.84 9.29
N ARG A 225 16.80 -1.39 8.19
CA ARG A 225 17.59 -1.87 7.03
C ARG A 225 18.00 -0.71 6.11
N LEU A 226 17.12 0.25 5.85
CA LEU A 226 17.32 1.38 4.93
C LEU A 226 18.15 2.52 5.51
N ALA A 227 18.39 2.56 6.82
CA ALA A 227 19.52 3.30 7.38
C ALA A 227 20.86 2.94 6.68
N ARG A 228 20.92 1.80 5.96
CA ARG A 228 22.06 1.38 5.12
C ARG A 228 21.95 1.79 3.63
N PHE A 229 20.79 2.27 3.17
CA PHE A 229 20.43 2.40 1.75
C PHE A 229 19.89 3.80 1.34
N GLY A 230 19.54 4.68 2.29
CA GLY A 230 18.96 6.01 2.02
C GLY A 230 17.44 5.99 1.74
N PRO A 231 16.78 7.16 1.61
CA PRO A 231 15.33 7.25 1.41
C PRO A 231 14.92 6.82 0.01
N VAL A 232 14.17 5.72 -0.10
CA VAL A 232 13.72 5.13 -1.37
C VAL A 232 12.24 5.42 -1.57
N LEU A 233 11.88 6.32 -2.50
CA LEU A 233 10.54 6.55 -3.09
C LEU A 233 9.83 5.23 -3.16
N GLY A 234 8.99 4.97 -2.16
CA GLY A 234 7.53 4.98 -2.13
C GLY A 234 6.84 4.10 -3.18
N ARG A 235 7.51 3.85 -4.29
CA ARG A 235 7.12 2.97 -5.37
C ARG A 235 8.05 1.75 -5.38
N PRO A 236 7.52 0.55 -5.63
CA PRO A 236 8.36 -0.61 -5.85
C PRO A 236 9.35 -0.34 -6.99
N LEU A 237 10.64 -0.56 -6.77
CA LEU A 237 11.65 -0.45 -7.83
C LEU A 237 11.48 -1.65 -8.76
N ARG A 238 10.57 -1.58 -9.75
CA ARG A 238 10.22 -2.71 -10.62
C ARG A 238 11.12 -2.78 -11.84
N ARG A 239 11.39 -1.62 -12.45
CA ARG A 239 12.14 -1.47 -13.70
C ARG A 239 13.57 -1.03 -13.42
N TRP A 240 14.53 -1.91 -13.68
CA TRP A 240 15.94 -1.69 -13.39
C TRP A 240 16.76 -1.58 -14.67
N ALA A 241 17.50 -0.49 -14.83
CA ALA A 241 18.56 -0.44 -15.82
C ALA A 241 19.83 -1.04 -15.24
N VAL A 242 20.40 -2.08 -15.87
CA VAL A 242 21.68 -2.66 -15.47
C VAL A 242 22.72 -2.25 -16.50
N VAL A 243 23.65 -1.38 -16.10
CA VAL A 243 24.68 -0.81 -16.98
C VAL A 243 26.01 -1.52 -16.76
N GLY A 244 26.52 -2.17 -17.81
CA GLY A 244 27.81 -2.87 -17.79
C GLY A 244 27.91 -3.91 -18.90
N ASP A 245 28.89 -4.81 -18.81
CA ASP A 245 29.05 -5.92 -19.76
C ASP A 245 28.01 -7.04 -19.48
N VAL A 246 26.73 -6.75 -19.75
CA VAL A 246 25.56 -7.59 -19.44
C VAL A 246 25.38 -8.79 -20.36
N LEU A 247 26.01 -8.77 -21.55
CA LEU A 247 25.95 -9.86 -22.52
C LEU A 247 27.01 -10.93 -22.27
N ASN A 248 28.02 -10.64 -21.45
CA ASN A 248 29.09 -11.57 -21.11
C ASN A 248 28.75 -12.32 -19.80
N PRO A 249 28.40 -13.62 -19.86
CA PRO A 249 27.96 -14.38 -18.67
C PRO A 249 29.02 -14.47 -17.56
N ALA A 250 30.30 -14.28 -17.89
CA ALA A 250 31.39 -14.30 -16.92
C ALA A 250 31.48 -13.00 -16.09
N LYS A 251 30.82 -11.92 -16.53
CA LYS A 251 30.93 -10.60 -15.89
C LYS A 251 29.90 -10.43 -14.78
N PRO A 252 30.20 -9.60 -13.75
CA PRO A 252 29.25 -9.27 -12.70
C PRO A 252 27.92 -8.71 -13.22
N ALA A 253 27.95 -7.92 -14.29
CA ALA A 253 26.77 -7.28 -14.85
C ALA A 253 25.71 -8.28 -15.33
N ALA A 254 26.12 -9.33 -16.05
CA ALA A 254 25.22 -10.40 -16.47
C ALA A 254 24.61 -11.17 -15.28
N ARG A 255 25.38 -11.38 -14.21
CA ARG A 255 24.90 -12.06 -12.98
C ARG A 255 23.90 -11.20 -12.20
N VAL A 256 24.15 -9.90 -12.09
CA VAL A 256 23.23 -8.96 -11.42
C VAL A 256 21.92 -8.86 -12.20
N ALA A 257 22.00 -8.73 -13.53
CA ALA A 257 20.80 -8.73 -14.37
C ALA A 257 19.94 -9.98 -14.14
N ARG A 258 20.55 -11.16 -14.14
CA ARG A 258 19.85 -12.43 -13.88
C ARG A 258 19.21 -12.47 -12.49
N ARG A 259 19.94 -12.09 -11.44
CA ARG A 259 19.40 -12.07 -10.07
C ARG A 259 18.19 -11.14 -9.94
N LEU A 260 18.23 -9.98 -10.59
CA LEU A 260 17.11 -9.04 -10.58
C LEU A 260 15.89 -9.63 -11.33
N GLU A 261 16.11 -10.26 -12.49
CA GLU A 261 15.06 -10.97 -13.23
C GLU A 261 14.44 -12.11 -12.38
N GLU A 262 15.28 -12.93 -11.72
CA GLU A 262 14.85 -14.01 -10.81
C GLU A 262 14.07 -13.46 -9.59
N ALA A 263 14.38 -12.25 -9.15
CA ALA A 263 13.67 -11.54 -8.08
C ALA A 263 12.41 -10.79 -8.58
N GLY A 264 11.95 -11.06 -9.79
CA GLY A 264 10.71 -10.51 -10.36
C GLY A 264 10.81 -9.08 -10.87
N ARG A 265 12.03 -8.55 -11.08
CA ARG A 265 12.23 -7.21 -11.66
C ARG A 265 12.18 -7.27 -13.18
N THR A 266 11.68 -6.21 -13.79
CA THR A 266 11.89 -5.95 -15.21
C THR A 266 13.29 -5.37 -15.39
N VAL A 267 14.17 -6.07 -16.10
CA VAL A 267 15.56 -5.65 -16.29
C VAL A 267 15.79 -5.15 -17.71
N LEU A 268 16.25 -3.90 -17.81
CA LEU A 268 16.63 -3.21 -19.02
C LEU A 268 18.16 -3.25 -19.10
N LYS A 269 18.67 -4.11 -19.99
CA LYS A 269 20.10 -4.36 -20.15
C LYS A 269 20.75 -3.24 -20.96
N VAL A 270 21.81 -2.63 -20.42
CA VAL A 270 22.53 -1.53 -21.07
C VAL A 270 24.02 -1.87 -21.10
N SER A 271 24.62 -1.87 -22.29
CA SER A 271 26.06 -2.10 -22.46
C SER A 271 26.64 -1.20 -23.53
N PRO A 272 27.57 -0.29 -23.20
CA PRO A 272 28.28 0.48 -24.21
C PRO A 272 29.27 -0.37 -25.03
N TYR A 273 29.46 -1.64 -24.65
CA TYR A 273 30.31 -2.59 -25.35
C TYR A 273 29.56 -3.42 -26.39
N ASP A 274 28.23 -3.39 -26.39
CA ASP A 274 27.43 -4.14 -27.35
C ASP A 274 27.49 -3.49 -28.74
N LYS A 275 27.86 -4.30 -29.73
CA LYS A 275 27.88 -3.91 -31.15
C LYS A 275 26.83 -4.66 -31.97
N THR A 276 26.07 -5.54 -31.33
CA THR A 276 25.11 -6.44 -31.98
C THR A 276 23.68 -5.91 -31.95
N GLY A 277 23.40 -4.94 -31.06
CA GLY A 277 22.05 -4.41 -30.83
C GLY A 277 21.18 -5.34 -29.99
N ALA A 278 21.78 -6.28 -29.26
CA ALA A 278 21.08 -7.21 -28.36
C ALA A 278 20.65 -6.55 -27.05
N CYS A 279 21.21 -5.37 -26.71
CA CYS A 279 20.82 -4.56 -25.58
C CYS A 279 20.92 -3.06 -25.91
N PHE A 280 20.48 -2.18 -24.99
CA PHE A 280 20.61 -0.74 -25.19
C PHE A 280 22.09 -0.33 -25.12
N GLY A 281 22.53 0.54 -26.04
CA GLY A 281 23.92 1.01 -26.06
C GLY A 281 24.22 2.04 -24.97
N LYS A 282 23.24 2.89 -24.65
CA LYS A 282 23.35 3.95 -23.64
C LYS A 282 22.07 4.04 -22.80
N LEU A 283 22.19 4.64 -21.62
CA LEU A 283 21.09 4.75 -20.67
C LEU A 283 19.96 5.66 -21.19
N GLU A 284 20.29 6.73 -21.92
CA GLU A 284 19.31 7.67 -22.51
C GLU A 284 18.26 7.01 -23.42
N ASP A 285 18.59 5.87 -24.02
CA ASP A 285 17.67 5.16 -24.94
C ASP A 285 16.68 4.26 -24.20
N VAL A 286 16.80 4.13 -22.87
CA VAL A 286 16.02 3.20 -22.07
C VAL A 286 14.71 3.84 -21.62
N PRO A 287 13.54 3.26 -21.94
CA PRO A 287 12.25 3.81 -21.51
C PRO A 287 11.93 3.42 -20.06
N GLU A 288 11.55 4.41 -19.25
CA GLU A 288 11.01 4.29 -17.90
C GLU A 288 11.85 3.40 -16.96
N VAL A 289 12.69 4.04 -16.14
CA VAL A 289 13.58 3.34 -15.20
C VAL A 289 13.30 3.81 -13.78
N ASP A 290 13.06 2.85 -12.87
CA ASP A 290 12.90 3.15 -11.44
C ASP A 290 14.26 3.25 -10.74
N ALA A 291 15.17 2.35 -11.10
CA ALA A 291 16.49 2.23 -10.47
C ALA A 291 17.59 1.89 -11.49
N LEU A 292 18.76 2.49 -11.30
CA LEU A 292 19.98 2.20 -12.03
C LEU A 292 20.88 1.29 -11.20
N ASN A 293 21.41 0.22 -11.79
CA ASN A 293 22.51 -0.56 -11.25
C ASN A 293 23.77 -0.34 -12.10
N LEU A 294 24.78 0.28 -11.51
CA LEU A 294 26.00 0.73 -12.19
C LEU A 294 27.15 -0.27 -11.98
N ILE A 295 27.55 -0.93 -13.07
CA ILE A 295 28.56 -2.01 -13.10
C ILE A 295 29.53 -1.77 -14.26
N ILE A 296 30.12 -0.57 -14.25
CA ILE A 296 31.03 -0.11 -15.30
C ILE A 296 32.26 0.55 -14.69
N SER A 297 33.29 0.80 -15.50
CA SER A 297 34.47 1.51 -15.03
C SER A 297 34.09 2.89 -14.49
N PRO A 298 34.73 3.37 -13.40
CA PRO A 298 34.39 4.66 -12.79
C PRO A 298 34.36 5.84 -13.75
N LYS A 299 35.26 5.85 -14.74
CA LYS A 299 35.34 6.89 -15.77
C LYS A 299 34.07 7.00 -16.62
N LEU A 300 33.51 5.87 -17.04
CA LEU A 300 32.24 5.85 -17.77
C LEU A 300 31.04 6.03 -16.83
N GLY A 301 31.22 5.70 -15.55
CA GLY A 301 30.18 5.82 -14.52
C GLY A 301 29.64 7.25 -14.39
N GLU A 302 30.49 8.27 -14.43
CA GLU A 302 30.04 9.67 -14.32
C GLU A 302 29.08 10.08 -15.45
N GLU A 303 29.38 9.69 -16.69
CA GLU A 303 28.51 9.98 -17.84
C GLU A 303 27.13 9.32 -17.67
N VAL A 304 27.10 8.08 -17.19
CA VAL A 304 25.85 7.35 -16.92
C VAL A 304 25.04 8.01 -15.79
N LEU A 305 25.69 8.63 -14.80
CA LEU A 305 25.00 9.35 -13.73
C LEU A 305 24.34 10.65 -14.22
N GLU A 306 24.96 11.36 -15.17
CA GLU A 306 24.32 12.50 -15.84
C GLU A 306 23.07 12.07 -16.58
N ASP A 307 23.14 10.96 -17.32
CA ASP A 307 22.00 10.41 -18.04
C ASP A 307 20.89 10.00 -17.08
N ALA A 308 21.26 9.39 -15.94
CA ALA A 308 20.30 9.06 -14.89
C ALA A 308 19.55 10.29 -14.38
N LYS A 309 20.27 11.40 -14.14
CA LYS A 309 19.66 12.66 -13.73
C LYS A 309 18.71 13.22 -14.79
N LYS A 310 19.12 13.24 -16.06
CA LYS A 310 18.27 13.73 -17.18
C LYS A 310 16.98 12.92 -17.31
N LEU A 311 17.06 11.61 -17.10
CA LEU A 311 15.92 10.69 -17.18
C LEU A 311 15.04 10.70 -15.92
N GLY A 312 15.38 11.50 -14.89
CA GLY A 312 14.64 11.53 -13.63
C GLY A 312 14.79 10.25 -12.80
N ILE A 313 15.82 9.43 -13.05
CA ILE A 313 16.14 8.27 -12.23
C ILE A 313 16.69 8.78 -10.90
N ARG A 314 16.08 8.37 -9.79
CA ARG A 314 16.51 8.80 -8.45
C ARG A 314 17.39 7.78 -7.74
N TYR A 315 17.24 6.48 -8.01
CA TYR A 315 17.97 5.41 -7.29
C TYR A 315 19.13 4.87 -8.09
N VAL A 316 20.32 4.87 -7.48
CA VAL A 316 21.52 4.33 -8.09
C VAL A 316 22.24 3.37 -7.15
N PHE A 317 22.40 2.14 -7.62
CA PHE A 317 23.12 1.07 -6.95
C PHE A 317 24.50 0.93 -7.59
N ILE A 318 25.53 1.43 -6.94
CA ILE A 318 26.90 1.41 -7.46
C ILE A 318 27.60 0.14 -6.95
N GLN A 319 27.92 -0.77 -7.88
CA GLN A 319 28.56 -2.04 -7.53
C GLN A 319 30.06 -1.86 -7.21
N PRO A 320 30.67 -2.80 -6.45
CA PRO A 320 32.10 -2.79 -6.22
C PRO A 320 32.90 -2.74 -7.53
N GLY A 321 33.85 -1.81 -7.60
CA GLY A 321 34.65 -1.53 -8.78
C GLY A 321 34.12 -0.38 -9.64
N ALA A 322 32.86 0.04 -9.46
CA ALA A 322 32.30 1.28 -10.01
C ALA A 322 32.23 2.40 -8.96
N ASP A 323 32.41 2.06 -7.68
CA ASP A 323 32.21 2.88 -6.47
C ASP A 323 33.43 3.72 -6.08
N ALA A 324 34.20 4.21 -7.07
CA ALA A 324 35.26 5.16 -6.78
C ALA A 324 34.68 6.42 -6.12
N GLU A 325 35.40 7.00 -5.15
CA GLU A 325 34.91 8.10 -4.31
C GLU A 325 34.35 9.28 -5.12
N PHE A 326 34.98 9.62 -6.26
CA PHE A 326 34.52 10.70 -7.12
C PHE A 326 33.18 10.40 -7.81
N VAL A 327 32.92 9.14 -8.17
CA VAL A 327 31.65 8.70 -8.77
C VAL A 327 30.52 8.82 -7.75
N VAL A 328 30.77 8.37 -6.52
CA VAL A 328 29.80 8.46 -5.42
C VAL A 328 29.46 9.92 -5.13
N ARG A 329 30.48 10.78 -4.96
CA ARG A 329 30.29 12.23 -4.76
C ARG A 329 29.55 12.89 -5.92
N ARG A 330 29.83 12.46 -7.15
CA ARG A 330 29.12 13.01 -8.32
C ARG A 330 27.64 12.66 -8.26
N ALA A 331 27.30 11.42 -7.97
CA ALA A 331 25.91 10.98 -7.85
C ALA A 331 25.17 11.75 -6.74
N GLU A 332 25.80 11.93 -5.58
CA GLU A 332 25.24 12.75 -4.48
C GLU A 332 25.02 14.21 -4.90
N SER A 333 25.98 14.81 -5.63
CA SER A 333 25.86 16.19 -6.12
C SER A 333 24.71 16.40 -7.12
N LEU A 334 24.30 15.33 -7.81
CA LEU A 334 23.16 15.32 -8.72
C LEU A 334 21.81 15.12 -7.99
N GLY A 335 21.84 14.92 -6.67
CA GLY A 335 20.66 14.63 -5.85
C GLY A 335 20.15 13.20 -6.04
N LEU A 336 21.02 12.27 -6.45
CA LEU A 336 20.69 10.85 -6.59
C LEU A 336 20.80 10.17 -5.22
N THR A 337 19.91 9.22 -4.96
CA THR A 337 20.01 8.34 -3.79
C THR A 337 20.93 7.17 -4.14
N VAL A 338 22.09 7.13 -3.48
CA VAL A 338 23.18 6.21 -3.83
C VAL A 338 23.27 5.08 -2.81
N GLN A 339 23.36 3.87 -3.33
CA GLN A 339 23.67 2.68 -2.55
C GLN A 339 24.94 2.02 -3.10
N CYS A 340 26.00 2.01 -2.29
CA CYS A 340 27.22 1.27 -2.58
C CYS A 340 27.12 -0.15 -2.04
N GLY A 341 27.68 -1.12 -2.79
CA GLY A 341 27.77 -2.51 -2.37
C GLY A 341 27.20 -3.48 -3.39
N CYS A 342 27.39 -4.77 -3.13
CA CYS A 342 27.09 -5.80 -4.10
C CYS A 342 25.63 -6.27 -4.03
N VAL A 343 24.85 -6.03 -5.09
CA VAL A 343 23.44 -6.45 -5.17
C VAL A 343 23.31 -7.98 -5.23
N LEU A 344 24.37 -8.71 -5.58
CA LEU A 344 24.37 -10.18 -5.54
C LEU A 344 24.25 -10.76 -4.12
N VAL A 345 24.63 -10.01 -3.09
CA VAL A 345 24.64 -10.46 -1.69
C VAL A 345 23.82 -9.57 -0.77
N SER A 346 23.39 -8.41 -1.26
CA SER A 346 22.50 -7.51 -0.53
C SER A 346 21.04 -7.91 -0.71
N ASP A 347 20.23 -7.56 0.28
CA ASP A 347 18.78 -7.58 0.15
C ASP A 347 18.34 -6.60 -0.95
N LEU A 348 17.33 -7.00 -1.72
CA LEU A 348 16.69 -6.12 -2.71
C LEU A 348 15.53 -5.36 -2.05
N PRO A 349 15.28 -4.10 -2.43
CA PRO A 349 14.07 -3.38 -2.02
C PRO A 349 12.82 -4.18 -2.39
N PRO A 350 11.76 -4.26 -1.58
CA PRO A 350 10.61 -5.13 -1.86
C PRO A 350 9.86 -4.74 -3.15
N LEU A 351 9.00 -5.64 -3.65
CA LEU A 351 8.11 -5.38 -4.80
C LEU A 351 6.70 -4.95 -4.38
N ASP A 352 6.39 -5.05 -3.09
CA ASP A 352 5.07 -5.00 -2.48
C ASP A 352 4.99 -4.00 -1.32
#